data_AF-A0A6B1HAS9-F1
#
_entry.id   AF-A0A6B1HAS9-F1
#
_cell.length_a   1.000
_cell.length_b   1.000
_cell.length_c   1.000
_cell.angle_alpha   90.00
_cell.angle_beta   90.00
_cell.angle_gamma   90.00
#
_symmetry.space_group_name_H-M   'P 1'
#
loop_
_entity.id
_entity.type
_entity.pdbx_description
1 polymer ?
#
loop_
_entity_poly.entity_id
_entity_poly.type
_entity_poly.pdbx_seq_one_letter_code
_entity_poly.pdbx_strand_id
1 'polypeptide(L)'
;MGKALLAAAAFVLAACSEDPRREGAAGAGTDTATGPRPAPADAEICAAGEGLLLHVPSPDWRDQIVYMALMDRFHDGDPTNNDHGFGEYDPTLPTHFSGGDLKGIVDRLDYLQGLGVTAVWVSPVFANQWWSTPYQATGWHGYWPTHFQEIDPHFGTVEDYKRLSHELHCRGMYLVKDVIANHVGNFFIYDGEYDPEDTAKNFRLLEPDSHQPGPTQYPFNLIDRLNPEHAAADIYHWTPGIQDFADPHQEHYYSLGQVGDVNTENPQVIAAFK
;
A
#
# COMPACT_ATOMS: atom_id res chain seq x y z
N MET A 1 -23.87 17.93 14.57
CA MET A 1 -23.65 17.64 13.14
C MET A 1 -22.35 18.33 12.71
N GLY A 2 -21.21 17.73 13.08
CA GLY A 2 -19.89 18.24 12.74
C GLY A 2 -19.38 17.53 11.49
N LYS A 3 -18.94 18.29 10.51
CA LYS A 3 -18.41 17.81 9.22
C LYS A 3 -17.05 17.14 9.46
N ALA A 4 -16.89 15.92 8.92
CA ALA A 4 -15.59 15.27 8.83
C ALA A 4 -14.67 16.11 7.93
N LEU A 5 -13.52 16.49 8.47
CA LEU A 5 -12.47 17.21 7.74
C LEU A 5 -11.57 16.14 7.10
N LEU A 6 -11.67 16.00 5.79
CA LEU A 6 -10.75 15.19 4.99
C LEU A 6 -9.39 15.90 5.01
N ALA A 7 -8.37 15.29 5.60
CA ALA A 7 -7.01 15.81 5.54
C ALA A 7 -6.42 15.49 4.16
N ALA A 8 -6.46 16.48 3.26
CA ALA A 8 -5.66 16.46 2.04
C ALA A 8 -4.23 16.92 2.40
N ALA A 9 -3.23 16.07 2.11
CA ALA A 9 -1.83 16.44 2.24
C ALA A 9 -1.51 17.55 1.21
N ALA A 10 -1.23 18.75 1.70
CA ALA A 10 -0.80 19.88 0.90
C ALA A 10 0.73 19.86 0.74
N PHE A 11 1.23 19.69 -0.49
CA PHE A 11 2.63 19.92 -0.82
C PHE A 11 2.90 21.43 -0.91
N VAL A 12 3.75 21.95 -0.02
CA VAL A 12 4.30 23.30 -0.14
C VAL A 12 5.49 23.24 -1.11
N LEU A 13 5.34 23.81 -2.30
CA LEU A 13 6.48 24.10 -3.19
C LEU A 13 7.22 25.34 -2.65
N ALA A 14 8.43 25.14 -2.14
CA ALA A 14 9.37 26.24 -1.95
C ALA A 14 10.08 26.52 -3.28
N ALA A 15 9.84 27.70 -3.85
CA ALA A 15 10.52 28.18 -5.05
C ALA A 15 11.95 28.65 -4.70
N CYS A 16 12.96 28.09 -5.37
CA CYS A 16 14.33 28.59 -5.32
C CYS A 16 14.47 29.82 -6.23
N SER A 17 15.07 30.88 -5.69
CA SER A 17 15.41 32.13 -6.36
C SER A 17 16.51 31.97 -7.42
N GLU A 18 16.36 32.69 -8.52
CA GLU A 18 17.29 32.78 -9.65
C GLU A 18 18.62 33.50 -9.30
N ASP A 19 19.77 33.00 -9.79
CA ASP A 19 21.01 33.77 -9.95
C ASP A 19 21.30 33.91 -11.46
N PRO A 20 21.35 35.14 -12.01
CA PRO A 20 21.60 35.37 -13.43
C PRO A 20 23.11 35.51 -13.65
N ARG A 21 23.74 34.51 -14.28
CA ARG A 21 25.01 34.67 -15.01
C ARG A 21 25.38 33.40 -15.77
N ARG A 22 25.07 33.36 -17.07
CA ARG A 22 25.94 32.84 -18.15
C ARG A 22 25.26 33.00 -19.51
N GLU A 23 25.60 34.09 -20.19
CA GLU A 23 25.53 34.16 -21.65
C GLU A 23 26.66 33.31 -22.25
N GLY A 24 26.37 32.59 -23.35
CA GLY A 24 27.42 31.97 -24.15
C GLY A 24 26.97 30.95 -25.19
N ALA A 25 26.71 31.45 -26.40
CA ALA A 25 26.83 30.80 -27.71
C ALA A 25 25.75 29.80 -28.16
N ALA A 26 25.00 30.26 -29.17
CA ALA A 26 24.11 29.50 -30.03
C ALA A 26 24.89 28.51 -30.91
N GLY A 27 24.40 27.26 -30.96
CA GLY A 27 24.74 26.27 -31.97
C GLY A 27 23.45 25.59 -32.41
N ALA A 28 23.12 25.70 -33.69
CA ALA A 28 21.96 25.05 -34.30
C ALA A 28 22.16 23.52 -34.26
N GLY A 29 21.37 22.85 -33.43
CA GLY A 29 21.23 21.39 -33.40
C GLY A 29 19.76 21.05 -33.48
N THR A 30 19.40 20.19 -34.42
CA THR A 30 18.06 19.61 -34.56
C THR A 30 17.76 18.74 -33.35
N ASP A 31 17.12 19.34 -32.33
CA ASP A 31 16.71 18.63 -31.13
C ASP A 31 15.37 17.94 -31.43
N THR A 32 15.46 16.72 -31.97
CA THR A 32 14.36 15.77 -31.82
C THR A 32 14.22 15.51 -30.33
N ALA A 33 13.13 15.98 -29.73
CA ALA A 33 12.79 15.75 -28.34
C ALA A 33 12.93 14.26 -28.00
N THR A 34 14.06 13.88 -27.43
CA THR A 34 14.27 12.58 -26.81
C THR A 34 13.59 12.67 -25.46
N GLY A 35 12.32 12.27 -25.42
CA GLY A 35 11.70 11.85 -24.17
C GLY A 35 12.55 10.76 -23.49
N PRO A 36 12.29 10.46 -22.20
CA PRO A 36 13.05 9.46 -21.46
C PRO A 36 13.17 8.19 -22.29
N ARG A 37 14.40 7.81 -22.61
CA ARG A 37 14.68 6.58 -23.34
C ARG A 37 14.11 5.44 -22.49
N PRO A 38 13.14 4.65 -22.98
CA PRO A 38 12.62 3.54 -22.20
C PRO A 38 13.80 2.64 -21.81
N ALA A 39 13.71 1.98 -20.65
CA ALA A 39 14.63 0.89 -20.34
C ALA A 39 14.70 -0.01 -21.59
N PRO A 40 15.88 -0.56 -21.94
CA PRO A 40 15.87 -1.69 -22.83
C PRO A 40 15.09 -2.77 -22.08
N ALA A 41 13.80 -2.91 -22.38
CA ALA A 41 13.11 -4.16 -22.20
C ALA A 41 14.04 -5.19 -22.84
N ASP A 42 14.29 -6.31 -22.16
CA ASP A 42 14.92 -7.45 -22.80
C ASP A 42 13.94 -7.92 -23.88
N ALA A 43 14.00 -7.26 -25.05
CA ALA A 43 13.04 -7.40 -26.13
C ALA A 43 12.98 -8.85 -26.61
N GLU A 44 14.06 -9.59 -26.38
CA GLU A 44 14.16 -11.02 -26.60
C GLU A 44 13.27 -11.82 -25.62
N ILE A 45 13.26 -11.53 -24.31
CA ILE A 45 12.36 -12.20 -23.35
C ILE A 45 10.90 -11.90 -23.69
N CYS A 46 10.60 -10.64 -23.99
CA CYS A 46 9.25 -10.19 -24.33
C CYS A 46 8.76 -10.74 -25.68
N ALA A 47 9.67 -10.94 -26.66
CA ALA A 47 9.32 -11.49 -27.97
C ALA A 47 9.34 -13.03 -28.02
N ALA A 48 10.20 -13.68 -27.24
CA ALA A 48 10.38 -15.14 -27.26
C ALA A 48 9.33 -15.87 -26.41
N GLY A 49 8.73 -15.21 -25.41
CA GLY A 49 7.81 -15.86 -24.46
C GLY A 49 8.51 -16.89 -23.55
N GLU A 50 9.85 -16.87 -23.50
CA GLU A 50 10.67 -17.76 -22.69
C GLU A 50 10.89 -17.14 -21.29
N GLY A 51 9.85 -17.18 -20.45
CA GLY A 51 9.89 -16.71 -19.06
C GLY A 51 9.28 -15.32 -18.84
N LEU A 52 9.29 -14.86 -17.58
CA LEU A 52 8.74 -13.57 -17.18
C LEU A 52 9.87 -12.58 -16.82
N LEU A 53 9.83 -11.40 -17.43
CA LEU A 53 10.68 -10.25 -17.10
C LEU A 53 10.18 -9.56 -15.81
N LEU A 54 10.48 -10.14 -14.65
CA LEU A 54 9.97 -9.65 -13.36
C LEU A 54 10.82 -8.56 -12.71
N HIS A 55 12.07 -8.41 -13.14
CA HIS A 55 13.02 -7.47 -12.53
C HIS A 55 13.79 -6.75 -13.63
N VAL A 56 13.90 -5.43 -13.49
CA VAL A 56 14.76 -4.57 -14.30
C VAL A 56 15.56 -3.66 -13.35
N PRO A 57 16.72 -3.12 -13.79
CA PRO A 57 17.43 -2.12 -13.01
C PRO A 57 16.54 -0.91 -12.71
N SER A 58 16.69 -0.34 -11.51
CA SER A 58 15.96 0.88 -11.15
C SER A 58 16.33 2.04 -12.09
N PRO A 59 15.35 2.81 -12.59
CA PRO A 59 15.64 3.95 -13.45
C PRO A 59 16.17 5.14 -12.66
N ASP A 60 16.57 6.19 -13.39
CA ASP A 60 16.54 7.53 -12.84
C ASP A 60 15.09 7.99 -12.66
N TRP A 61 14.61 8.02 -11.43
CA TRP A 61 13.23 8.36 -11.09
C TRP A 61 12.84 9.80 -11.43
N ARG A 62 13.81 10.71 -11.62
CA ARG A 62 13.56 12.11 -12.00
C ARG A 62 13.01 12.24 -13.42
N ASP A 63 13.27 11.23 -14.25
CA ASP A 63 12.82 11.18 -15.64
C ASP A 63 11.49 10.41 -15.80
N GLN A 64 10.92 9.89 -14.70
CA GLN A 64 9.73 9.04 -14.76
C GLN A 64 8.43 9.84 -14.56
N ILE A 65 7.41 9.49 -15.34
CA ILE A 65 6.03 9.94 -15.13
C ILE A 65 5.30 8.81 -14.40
N VAL A 66 5.09 9.00 -13.10
CA VAL A 66 4.47 8.02 -12.21
C VAL A 66 2.96 8.21 -12.19
N TYR A 67 2.22 7.13 -12.41
CA TYR A 67 0.77 7.08 -12.24
C TYR A 67 0.43 6.21 -11.03
N MET A 68 -0.24 6.79 -10.02
CA MET A 68 -0.75 6.01 -8.90
C MET A 68 -2.13 5.43 -9.24
N ALA A 69 -2.19 4.10 -9.34
CA ALA A 69 -3.41 3.33 -9.51
C ALA A 69 -3.87 2.78 -8.15
N LEU A 70 -4.94 3.36 -7.62
CA LEU A 70 -5.71 2.76 -6.54
C LEU A 70 -6.50 1.58 -7.13
N MET A 71 -6.01 0.36 -6.92
CA MET A 71 -6.42 -0.84 -7.67
C MET A 71 -7.92 -1.04 -7.69
N ASP A 72 -8.54 -1.10 -6.50
CA ASP A 72 -9.99 -1.33 -6.32
C ASP A 72 -10.88 -0.35 -7.09
N ARG A 73 -10.38 0.85 -7.39
CA ARG A 73 -11.12 1.93 -8.03
C ARG A 73 -10.70 2.20 -9.47
N PHE A 74 -9.79 1.41 -10.03
CA PHE A 74 -9.22 1.66 -11.33
C PHE A 74 -9.99 0.95 -12.45
N HIS A 75 -9.99 -0.38 -12.45
CA HIS A 75 -10.66 -1.19 -13.47
C HIS A 75 -10.89 -2.62 -12.96
N ASP A 76 -12.11 -3.12 -13.09
CA ASP A 76 -12.45 -4.52 -12.82
C ASP A 76 -12.09 -5.39 -14.03
N GLY A 77 -11.04 -6.21 -13.89
CA GLY A 77 -10.53 -7.11 -14.93
C GLY A 77 -11.00 -8.56 -14.76
N ASP A 78 -11.35 -8.98 -13.55
CA ASP A 78 -11.88 -10.30 -13.23
C ASP A 78 -13.02 -10.22 -12.19
N PRO A 79 -14.28 -10.08 -12.64
CA PRO A 79 -15.42 -10.00 -11.73
C PRO A 79 -15.65 -11.24 -10.86
N THR A 80 -14.93 -12.35 -11.10
CA THR A 80 -15.07 -13.58 -10.33
C THR A 80 -14.38 -13.53 -8.97
N ASN A 81 -13.52 -12.53 -8.74
CA ASN A 81 -12.82 -12.31 -7.48
C ASN A 81 -13.46 -11.20 -6.61
N ASN A 82 -14.56 -10.59 -7.06
CA ASN A 82 -15.12 -9.39 -6.44
C ASN A 82 -15.78 -9.65 -5.07
N ASP A 83 -16.51 -10.76 -4.92
CA ASP A 83 -17.38 -11.04 -3.77
C ASP A 83 -17.10 -12.44 -3.22
N HIS A 84 -16.58 -12.50 -2.01
CA HIS A 84 -16.29 -13.72 -1.25
C HIS A 84 -17.42 -14.09 -0.27
N GLY A 85 -18.51 -13.33 -0.23
CA GLY A 85 -19.75 -13.69 0.46
C GLY A 85 -19.80 -13.29 1.93
N PHE A 86 -18.99 -12.32 2.37
CA PHE A 86 -18.99 -11.79 3.74
C PHE A 86 -19.54 -10.36 3.84
N GLY A 87 -20.10 -9.83 2.74
CA GLY A 87 -20.69 -8.49 2.67
C GLY A 87 -19.67 -7.38 2.47
N GLU A 88 -18.47 -7.70 2.00
CA GLU A 88 -17.34 -6.80 1.79
C GLU A 88 -17.36 -6.09 0.43
N TYR A 89 -18.18 -6.57 -0.50
CA TYR A 89 -18.29 -6.04 -1.86
C TYR A 89 -19.63 -5.33 -2.08
N ASP A 90 -19.57 -4.05 -2.46
CA ASP A 90 -20.69 -3.27 -2.96
C ASP A 90 -20.13 -2.05 -3.71
N PRO A 91 -20.06 -2.07 -5.05
CA PRO A 91 -19.48 -0.99 -5.84
C PRO A 91 -20.30 0.31 -5.79
N THR A 92 -21.49 0.29 -5.17
CA THR A 92 -22.29 1.50 -4.93
C THR A 92 -21.92 2.22 -3.64
N LEU A 93 -21.16 1.55 -2.75
CA LEU A 93 -20.73 2.08 -1.46
C LEU A 93 -19.23 2.41 -1.49
N PRO A 94 -18.83 3.64 -1.14
CA PRO A 94 -17.40 4.01 -1.13
C PRO A 94 -16.61 3.29 -0.03
N THR A 95 -17.29 2.65 0.92
CA THR A 95 -16.71 1.93 2.05
C THR A 95 -16.43 0.45 1.75
N HIS A 96 -16.86 -0.05 0.60
CA HIS A 96 -16.73 -1.46 0.21
C HIS A 96 -15.76 -1.62 -0.95
N PHE A 97 -15.36 -2.87 -1.21
CA PHE A 97 -14.67 -3.22 -2.44
C PHE A 97 -15.57 -2.89 -3.64
N SER A 98 -14.96 -2.37 -4.69
CA SER A 98 -15.58 -1.99 -5.96
C SER A 98 -15.17 -2.88 -7.13
N GLY A 99 -14.19 -3.78 -6.94
CA GLY A 99 -13.85 -4.86 -7.87
C GLY A 99 -12.65 -4.57 -8.78
N GLY A 100 -11.96 -3.45 -8.59
CA GLY A 100 -10.75 -3.18 -9.37
C GLY A 100 -9.56 -4.05 -8.93
N ASP A 101 -8.81 -4.59 -9.89
CA ASP A 101 -7.81 -5.63 -9.63
C ASP A 101 -6.54 -5.53 -10.50
N LEU A 102 -5.58 -6.42 -10.27
CA LEU A 102 -4.31 -6.46 -10.99
C LEU A 102 -4.51 -6.71 -12.49
N LYS A 103 -5.46 -7.57 -12.85
CA LYS A 103 -5.80 -7.86 -14.24
C LYS A 103 -6.36 -6.62 -14.94
N GLY A 104 -7.19 -5.83 -14.26
CA GLY A 104 -7.75 -4.60 -14.77
C GLY A 104 -6.69 -3.54 -15.04
N ILE A 105 -5.61 -3.49 -14.24
CA ILE A 105 -4.45 -2.66 -14.57
C ILE A 105 -3.78 -3.14 -15.85
N VAL A 106 -3.54 -4.46 -15.97
CA VAL A 106 -2.95 -5.06 -17.19
C VAL A 106 -3.79 -4.71 -18.43
N ASP A 107 -5.12 -4.82 -18.33
CA ASP A 107 -6.06 -4.53 -19.42
C ASP A 107 -6.06 -3.04 -19.85
N ARG A 108 -5.46 -2.14 -19.04
CA ARG A 108 -5.38 -0.70 -19.29
C ARG A 108 -3.98 -0.17 -19.49
N LEU A 109 -2.96 -1.03 -19.63
CA LEU A 109 -1.58 -0.57 -19.86
C LEU A 109 -1.42 0.24 -21.15
N ASP A 110 -2.15 -0.09 -22.22
CA ASP A 110 -2.11 0.69 -23.47
C ASP A 110 -2.66 2.12 -23.26
N TYR A 111 -3.67 2.28 -22.42
CA TYR A 111 -4.18 3.59 -22.03
C TYR A 111 -3.13 4.39 -21.25
N LEU A 112 -2.51 3.77 -20.23
CA LEU A 112 -1.48 4.41 -19.41
C LEU A 112 -0.27 4.80 -20.27
N GLN A 113 0.20 3.92 -21.14
CA GLN A 113 1.29 4.22 -22.06
C GLN A 113 0.92 5.33 -23.05
N GLY A 114 -0.32 5.37 -23.53
CA GLY A 114 -0.84 6.43 -24.39
C GLY A 114 -0.88 7.82 -23.72
N LEU A 115 -0.99 7.87 -22.38
CA LEU A 115 -0.83 9.10 -21.60
C LEU A 115 0.63 9.54 -21.43
N GLY A 116 1.59 8.70 -21.83
CA GLY A 116 3.02 8.92 -21.59
C GLY A 116 3.50 8.48 -20.21
N VAL A 117 2.72 7.70 -19.47
CA VAL A 117 3.14 7.12 -18.19
C VAL A 117 4.32 6.19 -18.41
N THR A 118 5.35 6.32 -17.59
CA THR A 118 6.54 5.45 -17.63
C THR A 118 6.69 4.59 -16.38
N ALA A 119 5.92 4.86 -15.32
CA ALA A 119 5.87 4.00 -14.14
C ALA A 119 4.47 3.96 -13.53
N VAL A 120 4.05 2.80 -13.02
CA VAL A 120 2.79 2.61 -12.32
C VAL A 120 3.08 2.29 -10.87
N TRP A 121 2.54 3.11 -9.97
CA TRP A 121 2.49 2.84 -8.54
C TRP A 121 1.12 2.23 -8.23
N VAL A 122 1.09 0.98 -7.80
CA VAL A 122 -0.15 0.33 -7.38
C VAL A 122 -0.34 0.48 -5.88
N SER A 123 -1.58 0.66 -5.42
CA SER A 123 -1.90 0.52 -4.00
C SER A 123 -1.40 -0.83 -3.46
N PRO A 124 -1.22 -0.99 -2.14
CA PRO A 124 -0.61 -2.20 -1.61
C PRO A 124 -1.45 -3.44 -1.92
N VAL A 125 -0.78 -4.50 -2.36
CA VAL A 125 -1.40 -5.74 -2.85
C VAL A 125 -1.62 -6.80 -1.78
N PHE A 126 -1.13 -6.56 -0.57
CA PHE A 126 -1.16 -7.53 0.52
C PHE A 126 -2.59 -7.96 0.85
N ALA A 127 -2.79 -9.17 1.38
CA ALA A 127 -4.09 -9.55 1.94
C ALA A 127 -4.50 -8.57 3.06
N ASN A 128 -5.74 -8.09 3.03
CA ASN A 128 -6.26 -7.08 3.95
C ASN A 128 -7.35 -7.60 4.89
N GLN A 129 -7.63 -6.78 5.89
CA GLN A 129 -8.84 -6.85 6.70
C GLN A 129 -10.06 -6.48 5.87
N TRP A 130 -11.07 -7.34 5.84
CA TRP A 130 -12.25 -7.19 5.00
C TRP A 130 -13.35 -6.37 5.65
N TRP A 131 -13.36 -6.25 6.97
CA TRP A 131 -14.31 -5.39 7.67
C TRP A 131 -13.69 -4.76 8.90
N SER A 132 -14.06 -3.51 9.13
CA SER A 132 -13.64 -2.72 10.27
C SER A 132 -14.87 -2.10 10.93
N THR A 133 -15.24 -2.60 12.10
CA THR A 133 -16.33 -2.02 12.90
C THR A 133 -16.12 -0.54 13.25
N PRO A 134 -14.92 -0.08 13.70
CA PRO A 134 -14.71 1.32 14.00
C PRO A 134 -14.86 2.25 12.78
N TYR A 135 -14.42 1.81 11.60
CA TYR A 135 -14.47 2.62 10.38
C TYR A 135 -15.72 2.37 9.52
N GLN A 136 -16.49 1.32 9.80
CA GLN A 136 -17.63 0.86 9.00
C GLN A 136 -17.28 0.71 7.51
N ALA A 137 -16.11 0.12 7.25
CA ALA A 137 -15.54 0.00 5.92
C ALA A 137 -14.69 -1.27 5.78
N THR A 138 -14.38 -1.62 4.54
CA THR A 138 -13.50 -2.72 4.15
C THR A 138 -12.10 -2.23 3.80
N GLY A 139 -11.12 -3.12 3.78
CA GLY A 139 -9.72 -2.82 3.43
C GLY A 139 -9.46 -2.61 1.95
N TRP A 140 -10.44 -2.15 1.16
CA TRP A 140 -10.35 -1.95 -0.29
C TRP A 140 -9.19 -1.08 -0.75
N HIS A 141 -8.65 -0.23 0.13
CA HIS A 141 -7.53 0.65 -0.16
C HIS A 141 -6.17 -0.06 -0.10
N GLY A 142 -6.07 -1.26 0.48
CA GLY A 142 -4.84 -2.04 0.57
C GLY A 142 -3.95 -1.75 1.80
N TYR A 143 -4.37 -0.89 2.71
CA TYR A 143 -3.54 -0.42 3.84
C TYR A 143 -3.88 -1.08 5.19
N TRP A 144 -4.66 -2.16 5.19
CA TRP A 144 -4.97 -2.91 6.43
C TRP A 144 -4.46 -4.34 6.33
N PRO A 145 -3.14 -4.55 6.19
CA PRO A 145 -2.61 -5.86 5.89
C PRO A 145 -2.89 -6.84 7.04
N THR A 146 -3.26 -8.07 6.67
CA THR A 146 -3.37 -9.24 7.52
C THR A 146 -2.27 -10.26 7.22
N HIS A 147 -1.71 -10.21 6.00
CA HIS A 147 -0.59 -11.00 5.56
C HIS A 147 0.26 -10.27 4.51
N PHE A 148 1.53 -10.03 4.82
CA PHE A 148 2.49 -9.30 3.98
C PHE A 148 3.16 -10.14 2.87
N GLN A 149 2.80 -11.42 2.72
CA GLN A 149 3.37 -12.33 1.70
C GLN A 149 2.30 -12.93 0.79
N GLU A 150 1.03 -12.66 1.07
CA GLU A 150 -0.10 -13.08 0.26
C GLU A 150 -0.70 -11.86 -0.45
N ILE A 151 -1.28 -12.09 -1.63
CA ILE A 151 -2.04 -11.06 -2.33
C ILE A 151 -3.50 -11.14 -1.87
N ASP A 152 -4.13 -9.98 -1.70
CA ASP A 152 -5.55 -9.93 -1.40
C ASP A 152 -6.33 -10.63 -2.51
N PRO A 153 -7.20 -11.61 -2.18
CA PRO A 153 -7.91 -12.35 -3.21
C PRO A 153 -8.81 -11.47 -4.08
N HIS A 154 -9.27 -10.31 -3.60
CA HIS A 154 -10.00 -9.32 -4.40
C HIS A 154 -9.13 -8.64 -5.48
N PHE A 155 -7.81 -8.66 -5.33
CA PHE A 155 -6.89 -8.05 -6.30
C PHE A 155 -6.28 -9.08 -7.26
N GLY A 156 -6.42 -10.37 -6.97
CA GLY A 156 -5.95 -11.49 -7.80
C GLY A 156 -4.89 -12.35 -7.12
N THR A 157 -3.95 -12.87 -7.91
CA THR A 157 -2.95 -13.85 -7.45
C THR A 157 -1.52 -13.35 -7.61
N VAL A 158 -0.57 -14.04 -6.99
CA VAL A 158 0.88 -13.80 -7.20
C VAL A 158 1.25 -13.91 -8.67
N GLU A 159 0.60 -14.77 -9.45
CA GLU A 159 0.85 -14.89 -10.89
C GLU A 159 0.30 -13.69 -11.68
N ASP A 160 -0.83 -13.10 -11.25
CA ASP A 160 -1.33 -11.85 -11.83
C ASP A 160 -0.39 -10.67 -11.53
N TYR A 161 0.20 -10.64 -10.33
CA TYR A 161 1.17 -9.61 -9.99
C TYR A 161 2.49 -9.76 -10.77
N LYS A 162 2.96 -10.99 -10.95
CA LYS A 162 4.08 -11.29 -11.84
C LYS A 162 3.77 -10.92 -13.29
N ARG A 163 2.54 -11.17 -13.75
CA ARG A 163 2.07 -10.75 -15.07
C ARG A 163 2.11 -9.24 -15.20
N LEU A 164 1.56 -8.49 -14.25
CA LEU A 164 1.61 -7.02 -14.25
C LEU A 164 3.05 -6.51 -14.36
N SER A 165 3.97 -7.04 -13.55
CA SER A 165 5.39 -6.68 -13.59
C SER A 165 6.00 -6.94 -14.96
N HIS A 166 5.78 -8.14 -15.52
CA HIS A 166 6.26 -8.50 -16.85
C HIS A 166 5.71 -7.59 -17.95
N GLU A 167 4.41 -7.35 -17.95
CA GLU A 167 3.74 -6.53 -18.96
C GLU A 167 4.21 -5.06 -18.90
N LEU A 168 4.43 -4.50 -17.71
CA LEU A 168 5.02 -3.17 -17.55
C LEU A 168 6.45 -3.14 -18.10
N HIS A 169 7.31 -4.07 -17.68
CA HIS A 169 8.70 -4.07 -18.13
C HIS A 169 8.85 -4.30 -19.63
N CYS A 170 8.01 -5.14 -20.24
CA CYS A 170 8.00 -5.32 -21.69
C CYS A 170 7.56 -4.07 -22.47
N ARG A 171 6.86 -3.15 -21.83
CA ARG A 171 6.51 -1.82 -22.36
C ARG A 171 7.56 -0.75 -22.04
N GLY A 172 8.68 -1.14 -21.41
CA GLY A 172 9.69 -0.19 -20.91
C GLY A 172 9.20 0.67 -19.75
N MET A 173 8.16 0.22 -19.04
CA MET A 173 7.57 0.89 -17.88
C MET A 173 8.00 0.21 -16.58
N TYR A 174 7.90 0.93 -15.46
CA TYR A 174 8.29 0.41 -14.14
C TYR A 174 7.09 0.19 -13.22
N LEU A 175 7.23 -0.75 -12.29
CA LEU A 175 6.26 -1.01 -11.23
C LEU A 175 6.80 -0.50 -9.90
N VAL A 176 6.05 0.38 -9.23
CA VAL A 176 6.30 0.80 -7.85
C VAL A 176 5.35 0.03 -6.95
N LYS A 177 5.92 -0.77 -6.04
CA LYS A 177 5.18 -1.48 -4.99
C LYS A 177 5.03 -0.57 -3.78
N ASP A 178 3.79 -0.35 -3.35
CA ASP A 178 3.52 0.26 -2.05
C ASP A 178 3.75 -0.77 -0.92
N VAL A 179 4.41 -0.34 0.16
CA VAL A 179 4.83 -1.22 1.26
C VAL A 179 4.45 -0.61 2.60
N ILE A 180 3.69 -1.35 3.39
CA ILE A 180 3.36 -1.01 4.77
C ILE A 180 4.31 -1.78 5.67
N ALA A 181 5.10 -1.06 6.46
CA ALA A 181 5.90 -1.63 7.54
C ALA A 181 5.46 -1.13 8.92
N ASN A 182 4.54 -0.17 8.98
CA ASN A 182 4.12 0.48 10.21
C ASN A 182 3.07 -0.31 10.98
N HIS A 183 2.10 -0.93 10.30
CA HIS A 183 0.92 -1.47 10.96
C HIS A 183 0.27 -2.62 10.21
N VAL A 184 -0.63 -3.32 10.92
CA VAL A 184 -1.64 -4.22 10.37
C VAL A 184 -3.03 -3.56 10.40
N GLY A 185 -4.07 -4.29 10.02
CA GLY A 185 -5.46 -3.84 10.21
C GLY A 185 -5.83 -3.47 11.66
N ASN A 186 -7.00 -2.88 11.85
CA ASN A 186 -7.52 -2.49 13.16
C ASN A 186 -8.20 -3.67 13.87
N PHE A 187 -7.43 -4.44 14.64
CA PHE A 187 -7.95 -5.63 15.34
C PHE A 187 -8.13 -5.45 16.86
N PHE A 188 -7.73 -4.31 17.42
CA PHE A 188 -7.94 -3.99 18.83
C PHE A 188 -8.13 -2.49 19.05
N ILE A 189 -8.65 -2.13 20.22
CA ILE A 189 -8.76 -0.75 20.70
C ILE A 189 -8.47 -0.65 22.20
N TYR A 190 -8.33 0.58 22.69
CA TYR A 190 -8.43 0.92 24.11
C TYR A 190 -9.77 1.63 24.36
N ASP A 191 -10.67 0.98 25.11
CA ASP A 191 -12.01 1.48 25.45
C ASP A 191 -12.02 2.13 26.85
N GLY A 192 -11.31 3.25 26.98
CA GLY A 192 -11.16 3.98 28.23
C GLY A 192 -9.82 4.68 28.36
N GLU A 193 -9.50 5.10 29.58
CA GLU A 193 -8.21 5.72 29.90
C GLU A 193 -7.06 4.72 29.67
N TYR A 194 -6.07 5.13 28.88
CA TYR A 194 -4.84 4.37 28.68
C TYR A 194 -3.91 4.53 29.88
N ASP A 195 -3.29 3.43 30.30
CA ASP A 195 -2.34 3.38 31.41
C ASP A 195 -1.03 2.76 30.92
N PRO A 196 0.06 3.53 30.79
CA PRO A 196 1.33 3.01 30.28
C PRO A 196 1.97 1.97 31.21
N GLU A 197 1.61 1.96 32.51
CA GLU A 197 2.09 0.96 33.48
C GLU A 197 1.24 -0.33 33.46
N ASP A 198 0.04 -0.27 32.87
CA ASP A 198 -0.85 -1.41 32.67
C ASP A 198 -1.50 -1.35 31.27
N THR A 199 -0.72 -1.69 30.25
CA THR A 199 -1.19 -1.68 28.87
C THR A 199 -2.26 -2.75 28.56
N ALA A 200 -2.64 -3.60 29.53
CA ALA A 200 -3.81 -4.48 29.37
C ALA A 200 -5.12 -3.76 29.76
N LYS A 201 -5.04 -2.70 30.55
CA LYS A 201 -6.20 -1.95 31.03
C LYS A 201 -6.96 -1.36 29.84
N ASN A 202 -8.27 -1.62 29.81
CA ASN A 202 -9.19 -1.17 28.77
C ASN A 202 -8.88 -1.68 27.35
N PHE A 203 -7.90 -2.59 27.18
CA PHE A 203 -7.67 -3.25 25.90
C PHE A 203 -8.87 -4.13 25.53
N ARG A 204 -9.25 -4.10 24.25
CA ARG A 204 -10.31 -4.94 23.72
C ARG A 204 -10.02 -5.35 22.29
N LEU A 205 -10.13 -6.65 21.99
CA LEU A 205 -10.16 -7.15 20.63
C LEU A 205 -11.42 -6.68 19.90
N LEU A 206 -11.25 -6.33 18.64
CA LEU A 206 -12.33 -6.09 17.71
C LEU A 206 -12.66 -7.40 17.00
N GLU A 207 -13.96 -7.65 16.80
CA GLU A 207 -14.44 -8.71 15.92
C GLU A 207 -13.87 -10.12 16.20
N PRO A 208 -13.74 -10.56 17.47
CA PRO A 208 -13.09 -11.84 17.79
C PRO A 208 -13.81 -13.07 17.22
N ASP A 209 -15.09 -12.94 16.87
CA ASP A 209 -15.93 -14.00 16.31
C ASP A 209 -16.19 -13.80 14.80
N SER A 210 -15.51 -12.86 14.14
CA SER A 210 -15.70 -12.61 12.70
C SER A 210 -14.94 -13.62 11.83
N HIS A 211 -15.11 -13.51 10.51
CA HIS A 211 -14.34 -14.30 9.56
C HIS A 211 -12.83 -14.01 9.64
N GLN A 212 -12.46 -12.80 10.05
CA GLN A 212 -11.07 -12.34 10.18
C GLN A 212 -10.87 -11.69 11.57
N PRO A 213 -10.62 -12.49 12.62
CA PRO A 213 -10.46 -11.96 13.98
C PRO A 213 -9.08 -11.33 14.23
N GLY A 214 -8.16 -11.41 13.26
CA GLY A 214 -6.79 -10.92 13.38
C GLY A 214 -5.98 -11.14 12.11
N PRO A 215 -4.72 -10.66 12.07
CA PRO A 215 -3.76 -11.02 11.04
C PRO A 215 -3.51 -12.53 11.02
N THR A 216 -3.21 -13.09 9.84
CA THR A 216 -2.97 -14.53 9.68
C THR A 216 -1.48 -14.88 9.69
N GLN A 217 -0.61 -13.94 9.33
CA GLN A 217 0.82 -14.15 9.26
C GLN A 217 1.49 -14.13 10.65
N TYR A 218 2.38 -15.09 10.92
CA TYR A 218 3.29 -15.00 12.07
C TYR A 218 4.44 -14.00 11.82
N PRO A 219 4.83 -13.15 12.79
CA PRO A 219 4.34 -13.09 14.17
C PRO A 219 3.15 -12.14 14.36
N PHE A 220 2.65 -11.51 13.30
CA PHE A 220 1.58 -10.52 13.35
C PHE A 220 0.25 -11.09 13.88
N ASN A 221 0.02 -12.38 13.81
CA ASN A 221 -1.13 -13.03 14.43
C ASN A 221 -1.13 -12.97 15.97
N LEU A 222 -0.02 -12.58 16.61
CA LEU A 222 0.10 -12.38 18.06
C LEU A 222 -0.50 -11.02 18.51
N ILE A 223 -1.77 -10.79 18.20
CA ILE A 223 -2.45 -9.47 18.28
C ILE A 223 -3.19 -9.21 19.62
N ASP A 224 -3.40 -10.23 20.43
CA ASP A 224 -4.14 -10.13 21.69
C ASP A 224 -3.24 -9.77 22.88
N ARG A 225 -3.30 -8.51 23.33
CA ARG A 225 -2.56 -8.03 24.51
C ARG A 225 -2.92 -8.74 25.81
N LEU A 226 -4.12 -9.32 25.94
CA LEU A 226 -4.53 -10.03 27.15
C LEU A 226 -3.93 -11.44 27.22
N ASN A 227 -3.45 -11.97 26.10
CA ASN A 227 -2.72 -13.22 26.06
C ASN A 227 -1.27 -13.00 26.56
N PRO A 228 -0.83 -13.69 27.63
CA PRO A 228 0.52 -13.51 28.17
C PRO A 228 1.65 -13.83 27.18
N GLU A 229 1.46 -14.78 26.27
CA GLU A 229 2.46 -15.14 25.25
C GLU A 229 2.59 -14.03 24.20
N HIS A 230 1.48 -13.44 23.77
CA HIS A 230 1.50 -12.32 22.82
C HIS A 230 2.07 -11.06 23.46
N ALA A 231 1.68 -10.76 24.70
CA ALA A 231 2.23 -9.64 25.47
C ALA A 231 3.76 -9.78 25.64
N ALA A 232 4.24 -10.99 25.93
CA ALA A 232 5.67 -11.26 26.06
C ALA A 232 6.42 -11.24 24.71
N ALA A 233 5.74 -11.55 23.60
CA ALA A 233 6.33 -11.50 22.26
C ALA A 233 6.57 -10.06 21.78
N ASP A 234 5.81 -9.09 22.29
CA ASP A 234 6.00 -7.65 22.07
C ASP A 234 6.09 -7.28 20.58
N ILE A 235 5.16 -7.84 19.80
CA ILE A 235 5.08 -7.65 18.34
C ILE A 235 4.46 -6.29 17.97
N TYR A 236 3.69 -5.71 18.87
CA TYR A 236 2.98 -4.45 18.68
C TYR A 236 3.34 -3.46 19.77
N HIS A 237 3.35 -2.18 19.44
CA HIS A 237 3.26 -1.15 20.46
C HIS A 237 1.86 -1.21 21.06
N TRP A 238 1.76 -1.60 22.33
CA TRP A 238 0.49 -1.70 23.05
C TRP A 238 0.07 -0.31 23.55
N THR A 239 -0.33 0.54 22.62
CA THR A 239 -0.63 1.96 22.81
C THR A 239 -1.94 2.34 22.10
N PRO A 240 -2.60 3.42 22.52
CA PRO A 240 -3.77 3.94 21.81
C PRO A 240 -3.33 4.74 20.57
N GLY A 241 -4.30 5.31 19.86
CA GLY A 241 -4.01 6.22 18.76
C GLY A 241 -3.32 7.51 19.19
N ILE A 242 -2.45 8.05 18.35
CA ILE A 242 -1.79 9.36 18.53
C ILE A 242 -2.84 10.44 18.83
N GLN A 243 -2.65 11.18 19.91
CA GLN A 243 -3.50 12.32 20.29
C GLN A 243 -2.80 13.66 20.02
N ASP A 244 -1.48 13.70 20.14
CA ASP A 244 -0.66 14.88 19.85
C ASP A 244 0.43 14.53 18.82
N PHE A 245 0.24 14.98 17.58
CA PHE A 245 1.21 14.79 16.49
C PHE A 245 2.47 15.66 16.63
N ALA A 246 2.54 16.54 17.63
CA ALA A 246 3.76 17.28 17.97
C ALA A 246 4.61 16.57 19.03
N ASP A 247 4.11 15.48 19.63
CA ASP A 247 4.84 14.65 20.58
C ASP A 247 5.59 13.52 19.84
N PRO A 248 6.94 13.58 19.77
CA PRO A 248 7.73 12.59 19.04
C PRO A 248 7.60 11.17 19.59
N HIS A 249 7.28 11.02 20.88
CA HIS A 249 7.08 9.70 21.46
C HIS A 249 5.78 9.07 20.93
N GLN A 250 4.69 9.84 20.86
CA GLN A 250 3.45 9.35 20.27
C GLN A 250 3.62 9.10 18.78
N GLU A 251 4.24 10.03 18.05
CA GLU A 251 4.48 9.86 16.60
C GLU A 251 5.20 8.54 16.28
N HIS A 252 6.10 8.08 17.15
CA HIS A 252 6.90 6.88 16.90
C HIS A 252 6.34 5.58 17.50
N TYR A 253 5.63 5.67 18.64
CA TYR A 253 5.23 4.49 19.42
C TYR A 253 3.71 4.33 19.58
N TYR A 254 2.89 5.24 19.05
CA TYR A 254 1.43 5.18 19.16
C TYR A 254 0.80 4.87 17.79
N SER A 255 -0.36 4.21 17.82
CA SER A 255 -1.07 3.85 16.60
C SER A 255 -1.42 5.08 15.75
N LEU A 256 -1.13 4.99 14.45
CA LEU A 256 -1.61 5.95 13.46
C LEU A 256 -3.10 5.74 13.19
N GLY A 257 -3.96 6.39 13.98
CA GLY A 257 -5.39 6.09 14.00
C GLY A 257 -5.70 4.95 14.96
N GLN A 258 -6.35 3.88 14.49
CA GLN A 258 -6.72 2.70 15.31
C GLN A 258 -6.15 1.39 14.75
N VAL A 259 -5.15 1.47 13.90
CA VAL A 259 -4.45 0.32 13.31
C VAL A 259 -3.45 -0.30 14.30
N GLY A 260 -3.21 -1.60 14.20
CA GLY A 260 -2.26 -2.29 15.07
C GLY A 260 -0.83 -1.87 14.75
N ASP A 261 -0.22 -1.05 15.60
CA ASP A 261 1.11 -0.47 15.38
C ASP A 261 2.21 -1.49 15.67
N VAL A 262 2.98 -1.82 14.64
CA VAL A 262 3.95 -2.91 14.68
C VAL A 262 5.26 -2.43 15.33
N ASN A 263 5.76 -3.20 16.30
CA ASN A 263 7.05 -2.95 16.94
C ASN A 263 8.19 -3.32 15.97
N THR A 264 8.63 -2.37 15.16
CA THR A 264 9.71 -2.56 14.18
C THR A 264 11.12 -2.62 14.80
N GLU A 265 11.26 -2.43 16.11
CA GLU A 265 12.50 -2.68 16.84
C GLU A 265 12.64 -4.19 17.19
N ASN A 266 11.54 -4.94 17.18
CA ASN A 266 11.51 -6.36 17.51
C ASN A 266 12.22 -7.22 16.42
N PRO A 267 13.22 -8.05 16.78
CA PRO A 267 13.93 -8.88 15.82
C PRO A 267 13.06 -9.85 15.02
N GLN A 268 11.97 -10.36 15.61
CA GLN A 268 11.04 -11.28 14.94
C GLN A 268 10.22 -10.53 13.88
N VAL A 269 9.79 -9.31 14.17
CA VAL A 269 9.12 -8.42 13.21
C VAL A 269 10.06 -8.08 12.06
N ILE A 270 11.29 -7.65 12.36
CA ILE A 270 12.29 -7.33 11.34
C ILE A 270 12.56 -8.55 10.44
N ALA A 271 12.64 -9.75 11.02
CA ALA A 271 12.84 -10.98 10.26
C ALA A 271 11.64 -11.32 9.37
N ALA A 272 10.41 -11.05 9.80
CA ALA A 272 9.19 -11.31 9.04
C ALA A 272 9.00 -10.38 7.83
N PHE A 273 9.60 -9.18 7.86
CA PHE A 273 9.58 -8.22 6.74
C PHE A 273 10.69 -8.41 5.70
N LYS A 274 11.74 -9.19 6.02
CA LYS A 274 12.88 -9.45 5.13
C LYS A 274 12.61 -10.63 4.20
#